data_AF-U3PXD7-F1
#
_entry.id   AF-U3PXD7-F1
#
_cell.length_a   1.000
_cell.length_b   1.000
_cell.length_c   1.000
_cell.angle_alpha   90.00
_cell.angle_beta   90.00
_cell.angle_gamma   90.00
#
_symmetry.space_group_name_H-M   'P 1'
#
loop_
_entity.id
_entity.type
_entity.pdbx_description
1 polymer ?
#
loop_
_entity_poly.entity_id
_entity_poly.type
_entity_poly.pdbx_seq_one_letter_code
_entity_poly.pdbx_strand_id
1 'polypeptide(L)'
;IYQPRGIYTNAKVALCIHNIAYQGRFAFSDFYQLNLPDQLKSSFEFIDGYEKPVKGRKINWMKAGIIESHRVVTVSPYYAEELVSGPDKGVELDNILRSIRCSVSGIVNGMDTQEWNPLTDKYIDYHYDITTVMDAKPLLKEALQAAVGLPVDRSIPLIGFIGRLEEQKGSDILVAALDKFIGMNVQVVILGTGKKKFEKQIEQLEELYPDKARGVAKFNVPLAHIITAGADFMLVPSRFEPCGLIQLHAMRYGTIPI
;
A
#
# COMPACT_ATOMS: atom_id res chain seq x y z
N ILE A 1 -13.64 -0.89 -30.89
CA ILE A 1 -15.07 -0.50 -30.82
C ILE A 1 -15.34 0.82 -31.55
N TYR A 2 -14.75 1.93 -31.11
CA TYR A 2 -15.04 3.26 -31.68
C TYR A 2 -14.26 3.57 -32.97
N GLN A 3 -12.93 3.36 -32.96
CA GLN A 3 -12.07 3.72 -34.08
C GLN A 3 -12.43 3.03 -35.41
N PRO A 4 -12.75 1.72 -35.45
CA PRO A 4 -13.19 1.06 -36.69
C PRO A 4 -14.52 1.62 -37.26
N ARG A 5 -15.30 2.34 -36.44
CA ARG A 5 -16.55 3.00 -36.84
C ARG A 5 -16.34 4.49 -37.17
N GLY A 6 -15.10 4.95 -37.27
CA GLY A 6 -14.77 6.36 -37.54
C GLY A 6 -14.91 7.29 -36.34
N ILE A 7 -15.08 6.75 -35.13
CA ILE A 7 -15.28 7.55 -33.90
C ILE A 7 -14.00 7.54 -33.06
N TYR A 8 -13.60 8.69 -32.51
CA TYR A 8 -12.38 8.86 -31.70
C TYR A 8 -11.09 8.34 -32.37
N THR A 9 -10.96 8.51 -33.68
CA THR A 9 -9.86 7.97 -34.50
C THR A 9 -8.47 8.43 -34.06
N ASN A 10 -8.36 9.66 -33.55
CA ASN A 10 -7.10 10.22 -33.05
C ASN A 10 -6.86 9.97 -31.54
N ALA A 11 -7.86 9.47 -30.82
CA ALA A 11 -7.74 9.26 -29.37
C ALA A 11 -6.78 8.11 -29.05
N LYS A 12 -6.06 8.25 -27.94
CA LYS A 12 -5.16 7.24 -27.38
C LYS A 12 -5.57 6.94 -25.94
N VAL A 13 -5.27 5.72 -25.50
CA VAL A 13 -5.63 5.22 -24.16
C VAL A 13 -4.36 4.79 -23.46
N ALA A 14 -4.13 5.35 -22.27
CA ALA A 14 -3.11 4.88 -21.35
C ALA A 14 -3.78 4.17 -20.18
N LEU A 15 -3.30 2.98 -19.82
CA LEU A 15 -3.72 2.24 -18.63
C LEU A 15 -2.66 2.41 -17.53
N CYS A 16 -3.09 2.82 -16.34
CA CYS A 16 -2.24 2.84 -15.15
C CYS A 16 -2.54 1.65 -14.24
N ILE A 17 -1.55 0.79 -14.00
CA ILE A 17 -1.64 -0.31 -13.04
C ILE A 17 -1.19 0.21 -11.67
N HIS A 18 -2.15 0.46 -10.78
CA HIS A 18 -1.86 0.88 -9.40
C HIS A 18 -1.55 -0.28 -8.46
N ASN A 19 -2.17 -1.44 -8.68
CA ASN A 19 -1.95 -2.65 -7.89
C ASN A 19 -2.38 -3.87 -8.72
N ILE A 20 -1.42 -4.74 -9.05
CA ILE A 20 -1.64 -5.92 -9.90
C ILE A 20 -2.45 -7.04 -9.22
N ALA A 21 -2.62 -7.01 -7.90
CA ALA A 21 -3.33 -8.07 -7.18
C ALA A 21 -4.83 -8.07 -7.49
N TYR A 22 -5.41 -6.90 -7.82
CA TYR A 22 -6.85 -6.75 -8.07
C TYR A 22 -7.12 -6.58 -9.57
N GLN A 23 -7.27 -7.70 -10.28
CA GLN A 23 -7.30 -7.72 -11.74
C GLN A 23 -8.72 -7.68 -12.34
N GLY A 24 -9.76 -7.80 -11.52
CA GLY A 24 -11.14 -7.97 -12.00
C GLY A 24 -11.30 -9.33 -12.70
N ARG A 25 -11.14 -10.43 -11.95
CA ARG A 25 -11.31 -11.80 -12.44
C ARG A 25 -12.77 -12.24 -12.24
N PHE A 26 -13.49 -12.53 -13.32
CA PHE A 26 -14.90 -12.95 -13.30
C PHE A 26 -15.12 -14.25 -14.07
N ALA A 27 -16.30 -14.85 -13.94
CA ALA A 27 -16.64 -16.07 -14.68
C ALA A 27 -16.63 -15.80 -16.18
N PHE A 28 -16.14 -16.75 -16.97
CA PHE A 28 -16.01 -16.57 -18.42
C PHE A 28 -17.37 -16.35 -19.12
N SER A 29 -18.44 -16.93 -18.56
CA SER A 29 -19.83 -16.74 -19.03
C SER A 29 -20.29 -15.29 -18.98
N ASP A 30 -19.73 -14.48 -18.07
CA ASP A 30 -20.20 -13.13 -17.80
C ASP A 30 -19.75 -12.13 -18.88
N PHE A 31 -18.88 -12.54 -19.82
CA PHE A 31 -18.43 -11.70 -20.93
C PHE A 31 -19.61 -11.08 -21.70
N TYR A 32 -20.68 -11.83 -21.94
CA TYR A 32 -21.83 -11.35 -22.72
C TYR A 32 -22.60 -10.22 -22.02
N GLN A 33 -22.48 -10.10 -20.69
CA GLN A 33 -23.08 -9.00 -19.93
C GLN A 33 -22.39 -7.66 -20.22
N LEU A 34 -21.16 -7.68 -20.73
CA LEU A 34 -20.40 -6.47 -21.07
C LEU A 34 -20.88 -5.79 -22.36
N ASN A 35 -21.76 -6.43 -23.13
CA ASN A 35 -22.24 -5.96 -24.43
C ASN A 35 -21.10 -5.59 -25.40
N LEU A 36 -20.01 -6.37 -25.35
CA LEU A 36 -18.83 -6.19 -26.20
C LEU A 36 -18.85 -7.16 -27.39
N PRO A 37 -18.27 -6.79 -28.55
CA PRO A 37 -18.12 -7.71 -29.67
C PRO A 37 -17.26 -8.93 -29.31
N ASP A 38 -17.63 -10.11 -29.82
CA ASP A 38 -16.91 -11.38 -29.58
C ASP A 38 -15.43 -11.34 -29.99
N GLN A 39 -15.05 -10.46 -30.91
CA GLN A 39 -13.66 -10.24 -31.31
C GLN A 39 -12.75 -9.81 -30.14
N LEU A 40 -13.30 -9.16 -29.11
CA LEU A 40 -12.54 -8.74 -27.93
C LEU A 40 -12.43 -9.84 -26.87
N LYS A 41 -13.14 -10.96 -27.03
CA LYS A 41 -13.23 -12.01 -26.02
C LYS A 41 -11.86 -12.61 -25.69
N SER A 42 -10.98 -12.74 -26.67
CA SER A 42 -9.60 -13.22 -26.49
C SER A 42 -8.75 -12.29 -25.62
N SER A 43 -9.00 -10.97 -25.68
CA SER A 43 -8.32 -9.97 -24.84
C SER A 43 -8.70 -10.15 -23.37
N PHE A 44 -9.96 -10.50 -23.08
CA PHE A 44 -10.42 -10.79 -21.72
C PHE A 44 -10.08 -12.20 -21.24
N GLU A 45 -9.98 -13.18 -22.14
CA GLU A 45 -9.77 -14.57 -21.77
C GLU A 45 -8.49 -14.77 -20.95
N PHE A 46 -8.62 -15.41 -19.81
CA PHE A 46 -7.54 -15.62 -18.85
C PHE A 46 -7.69 -16.98 -18.18
N ILE A 47 -6.58 -17.70 -18.02
CA ILE A 47 -6.55 -18.94 -17.26
C ILE A 47 -6.10 -18.60 -15.85
N ASP A 48 -7.03 -18.67 -14.90
CA ASP A 48 -6.75 -18.39 -13.51
C ASP A 48 -6.13 -19.62 -12.85
N GLY A 49 -4.87 -19.48 -12.45
CA GLY A 49 -4.12 -20.49 -11.69
C GLY A 49 -4.51 -20.55 -10.22
N TYR A 50 -5.26 -19.55 -9.72
CA TYR A 50 -5.62 -19.44 -8.32
C TYR A 50 -6.71 -20.46 -7.92
N GLU A 51 -6.48 -21.17 -6.82
CA GLU A 51 -7.33 -22.29 -6.39
C GLU A 51 -8.73 -21.89 -5.91
N LYS A 52 -8.96 -20.60 -5.61
CA LYS A 52 -10.21 -20.10 -5.04
C LYS A 52 -10.78 -18.94 -5.87
N PRO A 53 -12.08 -18.92 -6.25
CA PRO A 53 -13.12 -19.90 -5.98
C PRO A 53 -13.08 -21.14 -6.89
N VAL A 54 -12.44 -21.06 -8.07
CA VAL A 54 -12.18 -22.21 -8.97
C VAL A 54 -10.98 -21.89 -9.87
N LYS A 55 -10.07 -22.86 -10.07
CA LYS A 55 -9.10 -22.85 -11.18
C LYS A 55 -9.84 -22.92 -12.51
N GLY A 56 -9.39 -22.17 -13.51
CA GLY A 56 -9.88 -22.33 -14.88
C GLY A 56 -10.14 -21.04 -15.62
N ARG A 57 -10.94 -21.17 -16.68
CA ARG A 57 -11.19 -20.11 -17.65
C ARG A 57 -12.03 -18.99 -17.03
N LYS A 58 -11.50 -17.77 -17.07
CA LYS A 58 -12.12 -16.54 -16.56
C LYS A 58 -12.01 -15.42 -17.59
N ILE A 59 -12.75 -14.35 -17.37
CA ILE A 59 -12.42 -13.05 -17.95
C ILE A 59 -11.59 -12.24 -16.96
N ASN A 60 -10.62 -11.47 -17.47
CA ASN A 60 -9.73 -10.63 -16.69
C ASN A 60 -9.71 -9.22 -17.30
N TRP A 61 -10.24 -8.26 -16.54
CA TRP A 61 -10.41 -6.88 -17.01
C TRP A 61 -9.08 -6.16 -17.16
N MET A 62 -8.15 -6.38 -16.24
CA MET A 62 -6.82 -5.80 -16.30
C MET A 62 -6.04 -6.32 -17.52
N LYS A 63 -6.12 -7.64 -17.81
CA LYS A 63 -5.53 -8.22 -19.03
C LYS A 63 -6.08 -7.55 -20.29
N ALA A 64 -7.40 -7.38 -20.39
CA ALA A 64 -8.02 -6.71 -21.52
C ALA A 64 -7.52 -5.27 -21.64
N GLY A 65 -7.46 -4.51 -20.54
CA GLY A 65 -6.92 -3.16 -20.55
C GLY A 65 -5.44 -3.10 -20.99
N ILE A 66 -4.61 -4.04 -20.55
CA ILE A 66 -3.20 -4.12 -20.94
C ILE A 66 -3.07 -4.32 -22.45
N ILE A 67 -3.84 -5.27 -23.02
CA ILE A 67 -3.79 -5.63 -24.44
C ILE A 67 -4.36 -4.51 -25.33
N GLU A 68 -5.47 -3.90 -24.92
CA GLU A 68 -6.21 -2.93 -25.75
C GLU A 68 -5.73 -1.48 -25.59
N SER A 69 -4.87 -1.20 -24.61
CA SER A 69 -4.32 0.14 -24.39
C SER A 69 -3.16 0.45 -25.34
N HIS A 70 -2.95 1.74 -25.61
CA HIS A 70 -1.81 2.21 -26.41
C HIS A 70 -0.55 2.33 -25.55
N ARG A 71 -0.71 2.53 -24.25
CA ARG A 71 0.39 2.66 -23.29
C ARG A 71 -0.02 2.05 -21.96
N VAL A 72 0.87 1.27 -21.37
CA VAL A 72 0.73 0.80 -20.00
C VAL A 72 1.76 1.51 -19.14
N VAL A 73 1.32 2.09 -18.04
CA VAL A 73 2.17 2.68 -17.01
C VAL A 73 1.86 2.07 -15.65
N THR A 74 2.80 2.19 -14.72
CA THR A 74 2.60 1.82 -13.32
C THR A 74 3.27 2.84 -12.40
N VAL A 75 3.14 2.67 -11.10
CA VAL A 75 3.38 3.70 -10.09
C VAL A 75 4.82 3.76 -9.56
N SER A 76 5.74 2.95 -10.07
CA SER A 76 7.19 3.14 -9.87
C SER A 76 8.01 2.38 -10.92
N PRO A 77 9.21 2.88 -11.30
CA PRO A 77 10.09 2.20 -12.25
C PRO A 77 10.45 0.78 -11.85
N TYR A 78 10.81 0.58 -10.58
CA TYR A 78 11.19 -0.75 -10.08
C TYR A 78 10.00 -1.71 -10.05
N TYR A 79 8.80 -1.22 -9.69
CA TYR A 79 7.61 -2.06 -9.78
C TYR A 79 7.30 -2.47 -11.23
N ALA A 80 7.59 -1.63 -12.22
CA ALA A 80 7.47 -2.04 -13.63
C ALA A 80 8.37 -3.24 -13.98
N GLU A 81 9.57 -3.29 -13.42
CA GLU A 81 10.51 -4.42 -13.57
C GLU A 81 10.00 -5.66 -12.82
N GLU A 82 9.53 -5.50 -11.58
CA GLU A 82 8.94 -6.60 -10.80
C GLU A 82 7.73 -7.23 -11.50
N LEU A 83 6.87 -6.40 -12.09
CA LEU A 83 5.66 -6.89 -12.77
C LEU A 83 5.95 -7.83 -13.95
N VAL A 84 7.10 -7.66 -14.61
CA VAL A 84 7.51 -8.49 -15.75
C VAL A 84 8.47 -9.62 -15.35
N SER A 85 8.91 -9.68 -14.08
CA SER A 85 9.97 -10.60 -13.65
C SER A 85 9.49 -12.04 -13.46
N GLY A 86 8.19 -12.25 -13.20
CA GLY A 86 7.64 -13.60 -13.04
C GLY A 86 6.25 -13.64 -12.39
N PRO A 87 5.66 -14.85 -12.27
CA PRO A 87 4.28 -15.03 -11.83
C PRO A 87 4.02 -14.58 -10.39
N ASP A 88 5.02 -14.67 -9.51
CA ASP A 88 4.88 -14.27 -8.09
C ASP A 88 4.68 -12.75 -7.91
N LYS A 89 5.23 -11.96 -8.85
CA LYS A 89 5.19 -10.48 -8.81
C LYS A 89 4.19 -9.90 -9.80
N GLY A 90 4.10 -10.48 -11.01
CA GLY A 90 3.14 -10.09 -12.05
C GLY A 90 1.77 -10.75 -11.91
N VAL A 91 1.59 -11.65 -10.94
CA VAL A 91 0.30 -12.31 -10.61
C VAL A 91 -0.34 -12.87 -11.89
N GLU A 92 0.41 -13.74 -12.56
CA GLU A 92 0.06 -14.42 -13.83
C GLU A 92 -0.17 -13.52 -15.06
N LEU A 93 0.03 -12.20 -14.93
CA LEU A 93 0.02 -11.26 -16.06
C LEU A 93 1.42 -10.90 -16.56
N ASP A 94 2.48 -11.43 -15.95
CA ASP A 94 3.88 -11.17 -16.31
C ASP A 94 4.16 -11.47 -17.80
N ASN A 95 3.65 -12.59 -18.32
CA ASN A 95 3.80 -12.95 -19.73
C ASN A 95 3.06 -11.99 -20.66
N ILE A 96 1.90 -11.47 -20.23
CA ILE A 96 1.13 -10.49 -21.01
C ILE A 96 1.88 -9.15 -21.02
N LEU A 97 2.38 -8.72 -19.86
CA LEU A 97 3.14 -7.47 -19.72
C LEU A 97 4.49 -7.51 -20.46
N ARG A 98 5.07 -8.70 -20.69
CA ARG A 98 6.24 -8.88 -21.56
C ARG A 98 5.90 -8.89 -23.06
N SER A 99 4.68 -9.25 -23.42
CA SER A 99 4.28 -9.40 -24.83
C SER A 99 3.69 -8.13 -25.46
N ILE A 100 3.36 -7.11 -24.66
CA ILE A 100 2.89 -5.83 -25.20
C ILE A 100 3.99 -5.10 -25.98
N ARG A 101 3.59 -4.43 -27.07
CA ARG A 101 4.52 -3.73 -27.99
C ARG A 101 5.28 -2.58 -27.33
N CYS A 102 4.68 -1.97 -26.32
CA CYS A 102 5.31 -0.91 -25.53
C CYS A 102 5.53 -1.45 -24.12
N SER A 103 6.78 -1.60 -23.71
CA SER A 103 7.12 -2.05 -22.35
C SER A 103 6.41 -1.21 -21.30
N VAL A 104 5.98 -1.84 -20.20
CA VAL A 104 5.41 -1.12 -19.05
C VAL A 104 6.43 -0.10 -18.55
N SER A 105 5.99 1.12 -18.24
CA SER A 105 6.86 2.12 -17.65
C SER A 105 6.35 2.60 -16.32
N GLY A 106 7.27 2.70 -15.36
CA GLY A 106 6.96 3.18 -14.04
C GLY A 106 7.16 4.67 -13.90
N ILE A 107 6.22 5.33 -13.26
CA ILE A 107 6.30 6.75 -12.89
C ILE A 107 6.04 6.82 -11.39
N VAL A 108 7.03 7.28 -10.63
CA VAL A 108 6.93 7.38 -9.17
C VAL A 108 5.77 8.30 -8.79
N ASN A 109 4.90 7.86 -7.88
CA ASN A 109 3.84 8.74 -7.38
C ASN A 109 4.43 9.88 -6.54
N GLY A 110 3.77 11.04 -6.61
CA GLY A 110 3.91 12.07 -5.59
C GLY A 110 3.06 11.77 -4.36
N MET A 111 3.09 12.71 -3.42
CA MET A 111 2.18 12.78 -2.27
C MET A 111 1.56 14.18 -2.20
N ASP A 112 0.39 14.31 -1.56
CA ASP A 112 -0.20 15.61 -1.29
C ASP A 112 0.59 16.32 -0.18
N THR A 113 1.37 17.33 -0.58
CA THR A 113 2.23 18.10 0.33
C THR A 113 1.49 19.22 1.05
N GLN A 114 0.21 19.44 0.78
CA GLN A 114 -0.63 20.34 1.57
C GLN A 114 -1.29 19.59 2.72
N GLU A 115 -1.76 18.36 2.47
CA GLU A 115 -2.31 17.48 3.49
C GLU A 115 -1.21 16.99 4.45
N TRP A 116 -0.08 16.54 3.91
CA TRP A 116 1.03 15.98 4.67
C TRP A 116 2.19 16.96 4.75
N ASN A 117 2.08 17.92 5.66
CA ASN A 117 3.07 18.97 5.86
C ASN A 117 3.33 19.27 7.34
N PRO A 118 4.50 18.91 7.90
CA PRO A 118 4.79 19.16 9.32
C PRO A 118 4.77 20.65 9.71
N LEU A 119 4.87 21.57 8.74
CA LEU A 119 4.76 23.02 8.96
C LEU A 119 3.33 23.52 9.18
N THR A 120 2.32 22.81 8.67
CA THR A 120 0.92 23.29 8.64
C THR A 120 -0.11 22.23 9.04
N ASP A 121 0.36 21.05 9.45
CA ASP A 121 -0.49 19.92 9.79
C ASP A 121 -1.34 20.23 11.03
N LYS A 122 -2.66 20.27 10.84
CA LYS A 122 -3.63 20.61 11.89
C LYS A 122 -3.78 19.54 12.97
N TYR A 123 -3.24 18.33 12.78
CA TYR A 123 -3.38 17.21 13.71
C TYR A 123 -2.22 17.09 14.69
N ILE A 124 -1.16 17.89 14.54
CA ILE A 124 0.00 17.89 15.42
C ILE A 124 0.08 19.21 16.20
N ASP A 125 0.49 19.12 17.46
CA ASP A 125 0.52 20.28 18.37
C ASP A 125 1.69 21.22 18.10
N TYR A 126 2.78 20.69 17.51
CA TYR A 126 4.00 21.43 17.23
C TYR A 126 4.37 21.29 15.76
N HIS A 127 4.44 22.42 15.06
CA HIS A 127 4.87 22.49 13.67
C HIS A 127 6.38 22.62 13.55
N TYR A 128 6.95 22.08 12.48
CA TYR A 128 8.38 22.10 12.25
C TYR A 128 8.76 22.02 10.78
N ASP A 129 9.98 22.44 10.49
CA ASP A 129 10.67 22.21 9.22
C ASP A 129 11.98 21.44 9.44
N ILE A 130 12.79 21.36 8.39
CA ILE A 130 14.09 20.66 8.41
C ILE A 130 15.07 21.24 9.44
N THR A 131 14.92 22.50 9.85
CA THR A 131 15.83 23.16 10.80
C THR A 131 15.40 22.97 12.24
N THR A 132 14.10 22.80 12.50
CA THR A 132 13.53 22.66 13.86
C THR A 132 13.06 21.24 14.20
N VAL A 133 13.21 20.29 13.27
CA VAL A 133 12.78 18.89 13.43
C VAL A 133 13.30 18.22 14.71
N MET A 134 14.54 18.51 15.11
CA MET A 134 15.17 17.92 16.29
C MET A 134 14.60 18.44 17.61
N ASP A 135 14.00 19.64 17.60
CA ASP A 135 13.35 20.23 18.78
C ASP A 135 11.88 19.80 18.88
N ALA A 136 11.18 19.73 17.73
CA ALA A 136 9.75 19.44 17.69
C ALA A 136 9.40 17.95 17.81
N LYS A 137 10.12 17.05 17.12
CA LYS A 137 9.80 15.61 17.14
C LYS A 137 9.80 14.99 18.55
N PRO A 138 10.74 15.33 19.47
CA PRO A 138 10.68 14.83 20.84
C PRO A 138 9.38 15.20 21.57
N LEU A 139 8.86 16.42 21.37
CA LEU A 139 7.58 16.85 21.97
C LEU A 139 6.40 16.10 21.36
N LEU A 140 6.41 15.90 20.03
CA LEU A 140 5.38 15.13 19.33
C LEU A 140 5.39 13.65 19.71
N LYS A 141 6.57 13.10 19.99
CA LYS A 141 6.74 11.74 20.49
C LYS A 141 6.16 11.58 21.90
N GLU A 142 6.42 12.52 22.78
CA GLU A 142 5.82 12.55 24.12
C GLU A 142 4.28 12.68 24.05
N ALA A 143 3.78 13.54 23.17
CA ALA A 143 2.35 13.67 22.90
C ALA A 143 1.74 12.37 22.36
N LEU A 144 2.41 11.70 21.42
CA LEU A 144 2.00 10.39 20.91
C LEU A 144 1.96 9.34 22.03
N GLN A 145 3.03 9.22 22.82
CA GLN A 145 3.12 8.30 23.96
C GLN A 145 1.95 8.51 24.93
N ALA A 146 1.70 9.76 25.32
CA ALA A 146 0.57 10.11 26.18
C ALA A 146 -0.79 9.77 25.54
N ALA A 147 -0.97 10.08 24.25
CA ALA A 147 -2.23 9.83 23.53
C ALA A 147 -2.59 8.35 23.40
N VAL A 148 -1.59 7.47 23.32
CA VAL A 148 -1.79 6.01 23.28
C VAL A 148 -1.62 5.33 24.64
N GLY A 149 -1.34 6.10 25.70
CA GLY A 149 -1.17 5.59 27.06
C GLY A 149 0.11 4.79 27.30
N LEU A 150 1.17 5.03 26.55
CA LEU A 150 2.51 4.48 26.80
C LEU A 150 3.29 5.35 27.81
N PRO A 151 4.32 4.79 28.48
CA PRO A 151 5.25 5.60 29.28
C PRO A 151 5.85 6.73 28.45
N VAL A 152 5.73 7.96 28.96
CA VAL A 152 6.23 9.16 28.30
C VAL A 152 7.72 9.30 28.58
N ASP A 153 8.54 9.01 27.57
CA ASP A 153 9.98 9.12 27.61
C ASP A 153 10.52 9.31 26.17
N ARG A 154 11.01 10.52 25.88
CA ARG A 154 11.59 10.86 24.57
C ARG A 154 12.82 10.01 24.19
N SER A 155 13.51 9.42 25.17
CA SER A 155 14.74 8.64 24.95
C SER A 155 14.47 7.22 24.44
N ILE A 156 13.27 6.67 24.66
CA ILE A 156 12.90 5.32 24.23
C ILE A 156 12.55 5.34 22.74
N PRO A 157 13.23 4.61 21.84
CA PRO A 157 12.87 4.57 20.43
C PRO A 157 11.42 4.13 20.21
N LEU A 158 10.69 4.84 19.35
CA LEU A 158 9.30 4.54 19.01
C LEU A 158 9.17 4.14 17.55
N ILE A 159 8.63 2.94 17.32
CA ILE A 159 8.36 2.38 16.00
C ILE A 159 6.87 2.50 15.71
N GLY A 160 6.52 3.18 14.62
CA GLY A 160 5.16 3.25 14.09
C GLY A 160 4.91 2.24 12.97
N PHE A 161 3.70 1.71 12.89
CA PHE A 161 3.17 1.04 11.71
C PHE A 161 1.79 1.60 11.40
N ILE A 162 1.54 1.97 10.14
CA ILE A 162 0.23 2.42 9.67
C ILE A 162 -0.10 1.67 8.38
N GLY A 163 -1.22 0.95 8.35
CA GLY A 163 -1.65 0.29 7.12
C GLY A 163 -2.83 -0.66 7.26
N ARG A 164 -3.26 -1.21 6.12
CA ARG A 164 -4.23 -2.30 6.10
C ARG A 164 -3.62 -3.54 6.75
N LEU A 165 -4.40 -4.22 7.59
CA LEU A 165 -3.98 -5.44 8.25
C LEU A 165 -4.23 -6.65 7.34
N GLU A 166 -3.27 -6.89 6.45
CA GLU A 166 -3.29 -7.94 5.42
C GLU A 166 -1.87 -8.49 5.22
N GLU A 167 -1.77 -9.72 4.70
CA GLU A 167 -0.51 -10.37 4.38
C GLU A 167 0.28 -9.57 3.33
N GLN A 168 -0.40 -8.86 2.41
CA GLN A 168 0.27 -7.96 1.47
C GLN A 168 1.16 -6.95 2.21
N LYS A 169 0.66 -6.39 3.32
CA LYS A 169 1.32 -5.36 4.14
C LYS A 169 2.23 -5.96 5.22
N GLY A 170 2.44 -7.28 5.18
CA GLY A 170 3.33 -7.96 6.11
C GLY A 170 2.85 -7.96 7.57
N SER A 171 1.53 -7.89 7.82
CA SER A 171 1.01 -7.88 9.19
C SER A 171 1.38 -9.12 10.00
N ASP A 172 1.50 -10.27 9.34
CA ASP A 172 2.02 -11.51 9.92
C ASP A 172 3.52 -11.44 10.23
N ILE A 173 4.31 -10.78 9.37
CA ILE A 173 5.74 -10.55 9.59
C ILE A 173 5.93 -9.61 10.79
N LEU A 174 5.14 -8.53 10.85
CA LEU A 174 5.12 -7.58 11.95
C LEU A 174 4.89 -8.29 13.28
N VAL A 175 3.80 -9.06 13.41
CA VAL A 175 3.46 -9.77 14.65
C VAL A 175 4.57 -10.74 15.05
N ALA A 176 5.12 -11.52 14.11
CA ALA A 176 6.20 -12.46 14.39
C ALA A 176 7.55 -11.77 14.74
N ALA A 177 7.77 -10.54 14.26
CA ALA A 177 8.96 -9.78 14.56
C ALA A 177 8.89 -9.13 15.95
N LEU A 178 7.70 -8.68 16.38
CA LEU A 178 7.51 -8.04 17.69
C LEU A 178 8.07 -8.88 18.82
N ASP A 179 7.74 -10.18 18.86
CA ASP A 179 8.23 -11.11 19.90
C ASP A 179 9.77 -11.14 20.02
N LYS A 180 10.49 -10.82 18.93
CA LYS A 180 11.96 -10.87 18.89
C LYS A 180 12.64 -9.63 19.45
N PHE A 181 12.02 -8.46 19.33
CA PHE A 181 12.66 -7.19 19.70
C PHE A 181 11.93 -6.43 20.81
N ILE A 182 10.69 -6.78 21.15
CA ILE A 182 9.92 -6.11 22.21
C ILE A 182 10.55 -6.27 23.60
N GLY A 183 11.46 -7.24 23.78
CA GLY A 183 12.29 -7.37 24.98
C GLY A 183 13.25 -6.19 25.19
N MET A 184 13.65 -5.51 24.12
CA MET A 184 14.54 -4.33 24.16
C MET A 184 13.81 -3.10 24.73
N ASN A 185 14.55 -2.03 25.04
CA ASN A 185 13.95 -0.76 25.47
C ASN A 185 13.41 0.01 24.25
N VAL A 186 12.24 -0.38 23.77
CA VAL A 186 11.60 0.15 22.56
C VAL A 186 10.09 0.15 22.74
N GLN A 187 9.43 1.10 22.09
CA GLN A 187 7.98 1.20 22.03
C GLN A 187 7.48 0.99 20.61
N VAL A 188 6.27 0.45 20.49
CA VAL A 188 5.62 0.17 19.21
C VAL A 188 4.19 0.66 19.21
N VAL A 189 3.80 1.39 18.17
CA VAL A 189 2.43 1.82 17.92
C VAL A 189 1.97 1.32 16.55
N ILE A 190 0.90 0.54 16.52
CA ILE A 190 0.33 -0.05 15.31
C ILE A 190 -1.07 0.49 15.09
N LEU A 191 -1.30 1.13 13.95
CA LEU A 191 -2.60 1.64 13.54
C LEU A 191 -3.05 0.96 12.25
N GLY A 192 -4.20 0.31 12.26
CA GLY A 192 -4.70 -0.34 11.06
C GLY A 192 -6.01 -1.08 11.23
N THR A 193 -6.66 -1.38 10.11
CA THR A 193 -7.85 -2.23 10.05
C THR A 193 -7.71 -3.23 8.91
N GLY A 194 -8.37 -4.37 8.98
CA GLY A 194 -8.29 -5.39 7.94
C GLY A 194 -8.86 -6.72 8.37
N LYS A 195 -8.08 -7.80 8.22
CA LYS A 195 -8.54 -9.14 8.61
C LYS A 195 -8.69 -9.22 10.12
N LYS A 196 -9.85 -9.71 10.59
CA LYS A 196 -10.20 -9.84 12.02
C LYS A 196 -9.16 -10.59 12.85
N LYS A 197 -8.46 -11.56 12.26
CA LYS A 197 -7.34 -12.25 12.93
C LYS A 197 -6.23 -11.28 13.32
N PHE A 198 -5.80 -10.41 12.41
CA PHE A 198 -4.72 -9.45 12.66
C PHE A 198 -5.17 -8.32 13.58
N GLU A 199 -6.41 -7.83 13.45
CA GLU A 199 -6.98 -6.85 14.39
C GLU A 199 -6.92 -7.38 15.82
N LYS A 200 -7.40 -8.61 16.05
CA LYS A 200 -7.34 -9.24 17.36
C LYS A 200 -5.90 -9.39 17.89
N GLN A 201 -4.95 -9.73 17.03
CA GLN A 201 -3.55 -9.88 17.43
C GLN A 201 -2.93 -8.55 17.86
N ILE A 202 -3.22 -7.44 17.19
CA ILE A 202 -2.67 -6.14 17.57
C ILE A 202 -3.35 -5.59 18.82
N GLU A 203 -4.64 -5.83 19.02
CA GLU A 203 -5.37 -5.43 20.23
C GLU A 203 -4.81 -6.15 21.48
N GLN A 204 -4.40 -7.41 21.34
CA GLN A 204 -3.76 -8.19 22.42
C GLN A 204 -2.39 -7.65 22.86
N LEU A 205 -1.75 -6.78 22.06
CA LEU A 205 -0.43 -6.25 22.40
C LEU A 205 -0.44 -5.37 23.66
N GLU A 206 -1.56 -4.71 23.94
CA GLU A 206 -1.71 -3.90 25.16
C GLU A 206 -1.73 -4.78 26.42
N GLU A 207 -2.33 -5.97 26.35
CA GLU A 207 -2.35 -6.93 27.46
C GLU A 207 -0.98 -7.61 27.65
N LEU A 208 -0.32 -7.96 26.55
CA LEU A 208 0.96 -8.67 26.58
C LEU A 208 2.14 -7.76 26.94
N TYR A 209 2.10 -6.51 26.47
CA TYR A 209 3.20 -5.54 26.60
C TYR A 209 2.67 -4.14 26.97
N PRO A 210 2.06 -4.00 28.16
CA PRO A 210 1.36 -2.78 28.56
C PRO A 210 2.24 -1.54 28.58
N ASP A 211 3.56 -1.64 28.76
CA ASP A 211 4.43 -0.46 28.78
C ASP A 211 5.19 -0.24 27.47
N LYS A 212 4.97 -1.10 26.46
CA LYS A 212 5.78 -1.11 25.23
C LYS A 212 5.00 -1.13 23.94
N ALA A 213 3.80 -1.71 23.88
CA ALA A 213 3.09 -1.86 22.62
C ALA A 213 1.63 -1.38 22.71
N ARG A 214 1.18 -0.71 21.65
CA ARG A 214 -0.22 -0.29 21.46
C ARG A 214 -0.69 -0.65 20.08
N GLY A 215 -1.78 -1.42 20.00
CA GLY A 215 -2.49 -1.70 18.76
C GLY A 215 -3.82 -0.96 18.73
N VAL A 216 -4.05 -0.17 17.67
CA VAL A 216 -5.27 0.59 17.44
C VAL A 216 -5.95 0.07 16.18
N ALA A 217 -6.93 -0.81 16.37
CA ALA A 217 -7.68 -1.45 15.28
C ALA A 217 -8.80 -0.55 14.72
N LYS A 218 -8.49 0.70 14.35
CA LYS A 218 -9.46 1.70 13.89
C LYS A 218 -8.93 2.53 12.74
N PHE A 219 -9.83 3.04 11.91
CA PHE A 219 -9.48 4.12 10.98
C PHE A 219 -9.46 5.45 11.75
N ASN A 220 -8.29 6.05 11.89
CA ASN A 220 -8.11 7.29 12.63
C ASN A 220 -7.06 8.16 11.93
N VAL A 221 -7.54 9.10 11.09
CA VAL A 221 -6.67 10.03 10.34
C VAL A 221 -5.83 10.90 11.30
N PRO A 222 -6.40 11.58 12.32
CA PRO A 222 -5.60 12.33 13.28
C PRO A 222 -4.44 11.52 13.87
N LEU A 223 -4.72 10.30 14.35
CA LEU A 223 -3.69 9.46 14.95
C LEU A 223 -2.63 9.01 13.93
N ALA A 224 -2.99 8.80 12.65
CA ALA A 224 -2.02 8.50 11.61
C ALA A 224 -1.02 9.64 11.40
N HIS A 225 -1.47 10.90 11.44
CA HIS A 225 -0.59 12.07 11.38
C HIS A 225 0.30 12.17 12.63
N ILE A 226 -0.28 11.97 13.83
CA ILE A 226 0.47 12.00 15.10
C ILE A 226 1.53 10.90 15.13
N ILE A 227 1.22 9.67 14.70
CA ILE A 227 2.20 8.58 14.59
C ILE A 227 3.29 8.93 13.58
N THR A 228 2.91 9.44 12.40
CA THR A 228 3.86 9.80 11.35
C THR A 228 4.83 10.89 11.83
N ALA A 229 4.38 11.83 12.65
CA ALA A 229 5.20 12.91 13.18
C ALA A 229 6.01 12.54 14.43
N GLY A 230 5.43 11.74 15.33
CA GLY A 230 6.00 11.40 16.64
C GLY A 230 6.83 10.13 16.68
N ALA A 231 6.73 9.24 15.68
CA ALA A 231 7.59 8.07 15.60
C ALA A 231 9.02 8.43 15.15
N ASP A 232 9.99 7.64 15.62
CA ASP A 232 11.37 7.71 15.13
C ASP A 232 11.51 6.88 13.84
N PHE A 233 10.87 5.70 13.84
CA PHE A 233 10.91 4.76 12.73
C PHE A 233 9.49 4.43 12.25
N MET A 234 9.30 4.31 10.93
CA MET A 234 8.06 3.84 10.33
C MET A 234 8.32 2.50 9.66
N LEU A 235 7.73 1.44 10.18
CA LEU A 235 7.93 0.09 9.66
C LEU A 235 6.99 -0.18 8.46
N VAL A 236 7.56 -0.65 7.35
CA VAL A 236 6.90 -0.92 6.07
C VAL A 236 7.25 -2.34 5.57
N PRO A 237 6.81 -3.41 6.25
CA PRO A 237 7.20 -4.79 5.96
C PRO A 237 6.40 -5.41 4.78
N SER A 238 5.97 -4.58 3.83
CA SER A 238 5.15 -4.98 2.70
C SER A 238 5.86 -6.03 1.84
N ARG A 239 5.15 -7.10 1.46
CA ARG A 239 5.66 -8.12 0.51
C ARG A 239 5.80 -7.58 -0.91
N PHE A 240 4.90 -6.68 -1.26
CA PHE A 240 4.97 -5.88 -2.48
C PHE A 240 4.29 -4.52 -2.25
N GLU A 241 4.97 -3.47 -2.69
CA GLU A 241 4.52 -2.09 -2.53
C GLU A 241 4.70 -1.36 -3.88
N PRO A 242 3.62 -1.21 -4.68
CA PRO A 242 3.71 -0.65 -6.04
C PRO A 242 4.42 0.71 -6.10
N CYS A 243 4.08 1.58 -5.14
CA CYS A 243 4.81 2.81 -4.88
C CYS A 243 4.98 2.99 -3.38
N GLY A 244 3.89 2.91 -2.62
CA GLY A 244 3.85 3.14 -1.17
C GLY A 244 3.80 4.63 -0.84
N LEU A 245 2.73 5.06 -0.15
CA LEU A 245 2.60 6.44 0.31
C LEU A 245 3.19 6.63 1.71
N ILE A 246 3.15 5.57 2.52
CA ILE A 246 3.50 5.68 3.94
C ILE A 246 4.97 6.07 4.16
N GLN A 247 5.88 5.57 3.33
CA GLN A 247 7.28 5.95 3.41
C GLN A 247 7.53 7.36 2.88
N LEU A 248 6.75 7.84 1.91
CA LEU A 248 6.82 9.24 1.46
C LEU A 248 6.38 10.17 2.60
N HIS A 249 5.29 9.83 3.29
CA HIS A 249 4.81 10.58 4.46
C HIS A 249 5.86 10.54 5.58
N ALA A 250 6.43 9.37 5.89
CA ALA A 250 7.47 9.22 6.90
C ALA A 250 8.68 10.12 6.59
N MET A 251 9.24 10.03 5.38
CA MET A 251 10.37 10.87 4.96
C MET A 251 10.03 12.37 5.03
N ARG A 252 8.81 12.76 4.65
CA ARG A 252 8.36 14.16 4.73
C ARG A 252 8.33 14.70 6.16
N TYR A 253 8.04 13.84 7.14
CA TYR A 253 7.96 14.17 8.57
C TYR A 253 9.26 13.84 9.33
N GLY A 254 10.36 13.56 8.63
CA GLY A 254 11.63 13.21 9.27
C GLY A 254 11.58 11.92 10.12
N THR A 255 10.66 11.01 9.78
CA THR A 255 10.55 9.67 10.37
C THR A 255 11.21 8.67 9.43
N ILE A 256 12.09 7.82 9.96
CA ILE A 256 12.93 6.96 9.13
C ILE A 256 12.11 5.72 8.70
N PRO A 257 11.80 5.52 7.41
CA PRO A 257 11.13 4.31 6.97
C PRO A 257 12.07 3.10 7.03
N ILE A 258 11.57 1.95 7.49
CA ILE A 258 12.27 0.66 7.58
C ILE A 258 11.47 -0.41 6.85
#